data_AF-A0A382D6X2-F1
#
_entry.id   AF-A0A382D6X2-F1
#
_cell.length_a   1.000
_cell.length_b   1.000
_cell.length_c   1.000
_cell.angle_alpha   90.00
_cell.angle_beta   90.00
_cell.angle_gamma   90.00
#
_symmetry.space_group_name_H-M   'P 1'
#
loop_
_entity.id
_entity.type
_entity.pdbx_description
1 polymer ?
#
loop_
_entity_poly.entity_id
_entity_poly.type
_entity_poly.pdbx_seq_one_letter_code
_entity_poly.pdbx_strand_id
1 'polypeptide(L)'
;MTMEEFDIKLKLSEVPTVTQTKKLKNYFKEMPVDEIISGLKFANSRWIAKDAGVLNVGRKSILKKEIHSVTPEQAQWRLKNWKMMIANYRRRGYSYPTISRIKNSLRQISKKTRS
;
A
#
# COMPACT_ATOMS: atom_id res chain seq x y z
N MET A 1 -32.40 -8.00 16.66
CA MET A 1 -31.94 -8.44 15.31
C MET A 1 -31.65 -9.92 15.40
N THR A 2 -32.38 -10.73 14.64
CA THR A 2 -32.09 -12.16 14.46
C THR A 2 -30.76 -12.28 13.72
N MET A 3 -29.81 -13.02 14.28
CA MET A 3 -28.58 -13.36 13.58
C MET A 3 -28.92 -14.47 12.59
N GLU A 4 -28.84 -14.16 11.30
CA GLU A 4 -29.01 -15.17 10.25
C GLU A 4 -27.67 -15.89 10.05
N GLU A 5 -27.70 -17.22 10.19
CA GLU A 5 -26.54 -18.05 9.89
C GLU A 5 -26.48 -18.30 8.38
N PHE A 6 -25.29 -18.09 7.80
CA PHE A 6 -25.01 -18.39 6.41
C PHE A 6 -23.79 -19.29 6.32
N ASP A 7 -23.83 -20.27 5.41
CA ASP A 7 -22.74 -21.20 5.17
C ASP A 7 -21.98 -20.86 3.88
N ILE A 8 -20.64 -20.90 3.96
CA ILE A 8 -19.75 -20.77 2.79
C ILE A 8 -18.88 -22.02 2.68
N LYS A 9 -18.84 -22.61 1.48
CA LYS A 9 -17.90 -23.68 1.15
C LYS A 9 -16.59 -23.10 0.63
N LEU A 10 -15.48 -23.38 1.31
CA LEU A 10 -14.15 -22.92 0.92
C LEU A 10 -13.34 -24.07 0.31
N LYS A 11 -12.76 -23.84 -0.87
CA LYS A 11 -11.72 -24.73 -1.44
C LYS A 11 -10.36 -24.16 -1.06
N LEU A 12 -9.63 -24.89 -0.21
CA LEU A 12 -8.31 -24.50 0.27
C LEU A 12 -7.26 -25.45 -0.31
N SER A 13 -6.02 -24.97 -0.44
CA SER A 13 -4.89 -25.79 -0.90
C SER A 13 -4.49 -26.86 0.11
N GLU A 14 -4.80 -26.64 1.39
CA GLU A 14 -4.45 -27.51 2.51
C GLU A 14 -5.62 -27.59 3.50
N VAL A 15 -5.69 -28.70 4.24
CA VAL A 15 -6.70 -28.87 5.29
C VAL A 15 -6.32 -27.97 6.48
N PRO A 16 -7.20 -27.04 6.90
CA PRO A 16 -6.89 -26.15 8.00
C PRO A 16 -6.85 -26.92 9.33
N THR A 17 -5.89 -26.55 10.17
CA THR A 17 -5.79 -27.10 11.53
C THR A 17 -6.98 -26.65 12.40
N VAL A 18 -7.22 -27.37 13.50
CA VAL A 18 -8.26 -27.02 14.49
C VAL A 18 -8.06 -25.59 15.01
N THR A 19 -6.82 -25.18 15.26
CA THR A 19 -6.47 -23.84 15.74
C THR A 19 -6.76 -22.76 14.70
N GLN A 20 -6.44 -22.99 13.43
CA GLN A 20 -6.75 -22.05 12.34
C GLN A 20 -8.27 -21.90 12.15
N THR A 21 -9.00 -23.01 12.21
CA THR A 21 -10.47 -23.00 12.11
C THR A 21 -11.11 -22.22 13.25
N LYS A 22 -10.63 -22.40 14.48
CA LYS A 22 -11.10 -21.63 15.64
C LYS A 22 -10.80 -20.13 15.49
N LYS A 23 -9.63 -19.78 14.98
CA LYS A 23 -9.27 -18.37 14.69
C LYS A 23 -10.18 -17.76 13.62
N LEU A 24 -10.43 -18.48 12.52
CA LEU A 24 -11.37 -18.02 11.49
C LEU A 24 -12.72 -17.72 12.12
N LYS A 25 -13.35 -18.69 12.79
CA LYS A 25 -14.65 -18.48 13.46
C LYS A 25 -14.64 -17.26 14.39
N ASN A 26 -13.59 -17.09 15.18
CA ASN A 26 -13.47 -15.94 16.08
C ASN A 26 -13.30 -14.61 15.35
N TYR A 27 -12.60 -14.55 14.21
CA TYR A 27 -12.41 -13.31 13.45
C TYR A 27 -13.68 -12.87 12.72
N PHE A 28 -14.48 -13.83 12.23
CA PHE A 28 -15.75 -13.52 11.57
C PHE A 28 -16.89 -13.27 12.58
N LYS A 29 -16.72 -13.65 13.86
CA LYS A 29 -17.74 -13.44 14.90
C LYS A 29 -17.95 -11.95 15.14
N GLU A 30 -19.20 -11.50 15.06
CA GLU A 30 -19.65 -10.13 15.35
C GLU A 30 -19.08 -9.03 14.43
N MET A 31 -18.25 -9.37 13.44
CA MET A 31 -17.68 -8.41 12.50
C MET A 31 -18.65 -8.13 11.35
N PRO A 32 -18.87 -6.85 10.95
CA PRO A 32 -19.66 -6.53 9.77
C PRO A 32 -19.10 -7.16 8.50
N VAL A 33 -19.99 -7.63 7.62
CA VAL A 33 -19.63 -8.30 6.36
C VAL A 33 -18.77 -7.40 5.47
N ASP A 34 -19.03 -6.10 5.43
CA ASP A 34 -18.24 -5.15 4.62
C ASP A 34 -16.79 -5.03 5.10
N GLU A 35 -16.56 -5.04 6.41
CA GLU A 35 -15.20 -4.99 6.99
C GLU A 35 -14.43 -6.28 6.70
N ILE A 36 -15.11 -7.43 6.79
CA ILE A 36 -14.58 -8.73 6.39
C ILE A 36 -14.15 -8.70 4.92
N ILE A 37 -15.02 -8.24 4.02
CA ILE A 37 -14.73 -8.16 2.58
C ILE A 37 -13.54 -7.23 2.31
N SER A 38 -13.49 -6.07 2.97
CA SER A 38 -12.39 -5.11 2.85
C SER A 38 -11.04 -5.72 3.26
N GLY A 39 -11.00 -6.41 4.40
CA GLY A 39 -9.81 -7.10 4.89
C GLY A 39 -9.36 -8.23 3.96
N LEU A 40 -10.31 -9.07 3.50
CA LEU A 40 -10.03 -10.15 2.55
C LEU A 40 -9.53 -9.63 1.21
N LYS A 41 -10.10 -8.53 0.69
CA LYS A 41 -9.63 -7.87 -0.54
C LYS A 41 -8.16 -7.46 -0.44
N PHE A 42 -7.76 -6.87 0.69
CA PHE A 42 -6.38 -6.50 0.94
C PHE A 42 -5.46 -7.72 1.01
N ALA A 43 -5.85 -8.75 1.77
CA ALA A 43 -5.08 -9.99 1.90
C ALA A 43 -4.90 -10.70 0.56
N ASN A 44 -5.97 -10.82 -0.24
CA ASN A 44 -5.96 -11.43 -1.56
C ASN A 44 -5.06 -10.64 -2.54
N SER A 45 -5.20 -9.32 -2.58
CA SER A 45 -4.36 -8.47 -3.43
C SER A 45 -2.87 -8.65 -3.10
N ARG A 46 -2.54 -8.79 -1.81
CA ARG A 46 -1.16 -9.03 -1.36
C ARG A 46 -0.67 -10.43 -1.73
N TRP A 47 -1.51 -11.45 -1.58
CA TRP A 47 -1.19 -12.82 -1.97
C TRP A 47 -0.88 -12.92 -3.47
N ILE A 48 -1.76 -12.39 -4.32
CA ILE A 48 -1.58 -12.34 -5.77
C ILE A 48 -0.28 -11.60 -6.14
N ALA A 49 -0.02 -10.45 -5.50
CA ALA A 49 1.21 -9.70 -5.77
C ALA A 49 2.49 -10.45 -5.35
N LYS A 50 2.42 -11.24 -4.27
CA LYS A 50 3.53 -12.09 -3.82
C LYS A 50 3.77 -13.23 -4.80
N ASP A 51 2.69 -13.93 -5.18
CA ASP A 51 2.72 -15.07 -6.10
C ASP A 51 3.21 -14.65 -7.50
N ALA A 52 2.73 -13.52 -8.02
CA ALA A 52 3.17 -12.94 -9.29
C ALA A 52 4.59 -12.35 -9.26
N GLY A 53 5.33 -12.44 -8.14
CA GLY A 53 6.69 -11.88 -8.01
C GLY A 53 6.76 -10.35 -8.04
N VAL A 54 5.63 -9.65 -7.87
CA VAL A 54 5.54 -8.17 -7.89
C VAL A 54 5.81 -7.58 -6.49
N LEU A 55 5.59 -8.37 -5.43
CA LEU A 55 5.85 -7.98 -4.04
C LEU A 55 7.30 -8.31 -3.63
N ASN A 56 8.25 -7.51 -4.09
CA ASN A 56 9.66 -7.63 -3.67
C ASN A 56 9.84 -7.12 -2.23
N VAL A 57 9.88 -8.03 -1.26
CA VAL A 57 10.31 -7.72 0.12
C VAL A 57 11.70 -7.07 0.08
N GLY A 58 11.83 -5.86 0.65
CA GLY A 58 13.06 -5.05 0.61
C GLY A 58 13.12 -3.95 -0.48
N ARG A 59 12.24 -3.95 -1.48
CA ARG A 59 12.18 -2.87 -2.49
C ARG A 59 11.53 -1.63 -1.89
N LYS A 60 12.29 -0.52 -1.76
CA LYS A 60 11.72 0.79 -1.40
C LYS A 60 10.61 1.17 -2.39
N SER A 61 9.48 1.66 -1.88
CA SER A 61 8.39 2.20 -2.71
C SER A 61 8.94 3.29 -3.64
N ILE A 62 8.31 3.49 -4.80
CA ILE A 62 8.73 4.53 -5.77
C ILE A 62 8.91 5.87 -5.06
N LEU A 63 7.98 6.21 -4.16
CA LEU A 63 8.05 7.42 -3.34
C LEU A 63 9.32 7.45 -2.48
N LYS A 64 9.59 6.38 -1.71
CA LYS A 64 10.76 6.29 -0.82
C LYS A 64 12.09 6.29 -1.60
N LYS A 65 12.13 5.73 -2.82
CA LYS A 65 13.30 5.82 -3.71
C LYS A 65 13.62 7.26 -4.11
N GLU A 66 12.60 8.06 -4.39
CA GLU A 66 12.78 9.43 -4.89
C GLU A 66 13.15 10.44 -3.79
N ILE A 67 12.79 10.18 -2.53
CA ILE A 67 12.88 11.17 -1.44
C ILE A 67 13.82 10.80 -0.29
N HIS A 68 14.22 9.53 -0.13
CA HIS A 68 14.90 9.07 1.09
C HIS A 68 16.26 9.72 1.37
N SER A 69 16.99 10.13 0.33
CA SER A 69 18.32 10.74 0.44
C SER A 69 18.34 12.19 -0.05
N VAL A 70 17.16 12.82 -0.18
CA VAL A 70 17.05 14.20 -0.66
C VAL A 70 17.26 15.17 0.50
N THR A 71 18.26 16.04 0.38
CA THR A 71 18.47 17.12 1.35
C THR A 71 17.43 18.22 1.19
N PRO A 72 17.21 19.07 2.21
CA PRO A 72 16.28 20.18 2.07
C PRO A 72 16.58 21.14 0.92
N GLU A 73 17.85 21.45 0.66
CA GLU A 73 18.31 22.31 -0.43
C GLU A 73 17.99 21.67 -1.78
N GLN A 74 18.25 20.37 -1.91
CA GLN A 74 17.89 19.59 -3.09
C GLN A 74 16.37 19.54 -3.28
N ALA A 75 15.60 19.43 -2.19
CA ALA A 75 14.14 19.47 -2.26
C ALA A 75 13.63 20.84 -2.76
N GLN A 76 14.19 21.94 -2.24
CA GLN A 76 13.88 23.29 -2.71
C GLN A 76 14.22 23.48 -4.19
N TRP A 77 15.41 23.03 -4.62
CA TRP A 77 15.81 23.12 -6.02
C TRP A 77 14.87 22.34 -6.94
N ARG A 78 14.47 21.12 -6.55
CA ARG A 78 13.52 20.30 -7.33
C ARG A 78 12.13 20.93 -7.41
N LEU A 79 11.68 21.57 -6.32
CA LEU A 79 10.41 22.29 -6.30
C LEU A 79 10.45 23.56 -7.17
N LYS A 80 11.58 24.28 -7.18
CA LYS A 80 11.79 25.44 -8.07
C LYS A 80 11.80 25.01 -9.53
N ASN A 81 12.36 23.84 -9.83
CA ASN A 81 12.50 23.28 -11.18
C ASN A 81 11.40 22.25 -11.52
N TRP A 82 10.19 22.42 -10.99
CA TRP A 82 9.16 21.38 -10.98
C TRP A 82 8.69 20.90 -12.37
N LYS A 83 8.62 21.80 -13.38
CA LYS A 83 8.22 21.42 -14.75
C LYS A 83 9.17 20.38 -15.35
N MET A 84 10.48 20.59 -15.19
CA MET A 84 11.51 19.62 -15.61
C MET A 84 11.38 18.30 -14.84
N MET A 85 11.11 18.36 -13.54
CA MET A 85 10.90 17.17 -12.73
C MET A 85 9.71 16.35 -13.21
N ILE A 86 8.58 16.99 -13.53
CA ILE A 86 7.40 16.31 -14.10
C ILE A 86 7.79 15.56 -15.38
N ALA A 87 8.50 16.19 -16.31
CA ALA A 87 8.92 15.55 -17.56
C ALA A 87 9.82 14.32 -17.30
N ASN A 88 10.78 14.43 -16.38
CA ASN A 88 11.64 13.31 -16.00
C ASN A 88 10.87 12.16 -15.35
N TYR A 89 9.91 12.45 -14.47
CA TYR A 89 9.06 11.43 -13.85
C TYR A 89 8.13 10.75 -14.83
N ARG A 90 7.57 11.50 -15.79
CA ARG A 90 6.74 10.96 -16.86
C ARG A 90 7.56 10.04 -17.77
N ARG A 91 8.80 10.41 -18.11
CA ARG A 91 9.73 9.54 -18.86
C ARG A 91 10.06 8.24 -18.12
N ARG A 92 10.10 8.27 -16.78
CA ARG A 92 10.27 7.08 -15.91
C ARG A 92 8.97 6.27 -15.71
N GLY A 93 7.88 6.62 -16.38
CA GLY A 93 6.60 5.91 -16.30
C GLY A 93 5.78 6.21 -15.05
N TYR A 94 6.07 7.28 -14.29
CA TYR A 94 5.31 7.58 -13.08
C TYR A 94 3.94 8.16 -13.44
N SER A 95 2.91 7.65 -12.76
CA SER A 95 1.55 8.21 -12.83
C SER A 95 1.49 9.60 -12.19
N TYR A 96 0.58 10.45 -12.66
CA TYR A 96 0.36 11.78 -12.07
C TYR A 96 0.07 11.73 -10.56
N PRO A 97 -0.72 10.77 -10.02
CA PRO A 97 -0.86 10.58 -8.58
C PRO A 97 0.47 10.34 -7.85
N THR A 98 1.38 9.56 -8.43
CA THR A 98 2.71 9.30 -7.86
C THR A 98 3.56 10.58 -7.85
N ILE A 99 3.56 11.33 -8.96
CA ILE A 99 4.25 12.61 -9.09
C ILE A 99 3.75 13.63 -8.05
N SER A 100 2.43 13.66 -7.83
CA SER A 100 1.79 14.50 -6.82
C SER A 100 2.27 14.16 -5.40
N ARG A 101 2.32 12.86 -5.05
CA ARG A 101 2.85 12.42 -3.74
C ARG A 101 4.32 12.80 -3.55
N ILE A 102 5.15 12.64 -4.59
CA ILE A 102 6.56 13.07 -4.55
C ILE A 102 6.66 14.57 -4.27
N LYS A 103 5.85 15.41 -4.94
CA LYS A 103 5.81 16.86 -4.70
C LYS A 103 5.52 17.20 -3.25
N ASN A 104 4.53 16.53 -2.67
CA ASN A 104 4.12 16.76 -1.28
C ASN A 104 5.23 16.35 -0.31
N SER A 105 5.90 15.22 -0.54
CA SER A 105 7.05 14.81 0.27
C SER A 105 8.22 15.79 0.18
N LEU A 106 8.54 16.30 -1.02
CA LEU A 106 9.58 17.33 -1.19
C LEU A 106 9.25 18.61 -0.42
N ARG A 107 7.97 19.04 -0.41
CA ARG A 107 7.52 20.20 0.38
C ARG A 107 7.71 20.00 1.88
N GLN A 108 7.60 18.77 2.39
CA GLN A 108 7.86 18.49 3.79
C GLN A 108 9.36 18.50 4.10
N ILE A 109 10.17 17.91 3.22
CA ILE A 109 11.63 17.90 3.36
C ILE A 109 12.21 19.32 3.30
N SER A 110 11.73 20.16 2.38
CA SER A 110 12.20 21.54 2.23
C SER A 110 11.90 22.44 3.42
N LYS A 111 10.91 22.08 4.25
CA LYS A 111 10.53 22.82 5.47
C LYS A 111 11.41 22.47 6.67
N LYS A 112 12.13 21.35 6.65
CA LYS A 112 12.96 20.90 7.78
C LYS A 112 14.19 21.80 8.05
N THR A 113 14.60 22.64 7.11
CA THR A 113 15.68 23.64 7.30
C THR A 113 15.27 24.84 8.18
N ARG A 114 13.98 24.98 8.53
CA ARG A 114 13.47 26.13 9.31
C ARG A 114 13.37 25.88 10.82
N SER A 115 14.06 24.87 11.34
CA SER A 115 14.16 24.55 12.76
C SER A 115 15.61 24.58 13.21
#